data_AF-A0A939VBR8-F1
#
_entry.id   AF-A0A939VBR8-F1
#
_cell.length_a   1.000
_cell.length_b   1.000
_cell.length_c   1.000
_cell.angle_alpha   90.00
_cell.angle_beta   90.00
_cell.angle_gamma   90.00
#
_symmetry.space_group_name_H-M   'P 1'
#
loop_
_entity.id
_entity.type
_entity.pdbx_description
1 polymer ?
#
loop_
_entity_poly.entity_id
_entity_poly.type
_entity_poly.pdbx_seq_one_letter_code
_entity_poly.pdbx_strand_id
1 'polypeptide(L)'
;MKCVLIDISGVFDQEEFTDLPSIDLKDLEGTNCYCSPEAAAVISHEIDRIPLSTVCWIDTGDYHYLSYFRGRQITEPFELILLDNHTDDFDDADCLSCGNWVRALRRDAPMSFQAERRNPLSLPVFLSIDLDVLNPNEFKTNWDQGTMTFDELMETIRSIAAQRRIIAIDICGGITESKGALSCDLSFNRLQRQRLLDFLQKLFAE
;
A
#
# COMPACT_ATOMS: atom_id res chain seq x y z
N MET A 1 3.96 -11.63 10.60
CA MET A 1 4.27 -11.54 9.14
C MET A 1 5.62 -10.86 8.94
N LYS A 2 6.38 -11.20 7.89
CA LYS A 2 7.61 -10.44 7.53
C LYS A 2 7.23 -9.10 6.89
N CYS A 3 8.16 -8.14 6.88
CA CYS A 3 8.00 -6.85 6.21
C CYS A 3 9.11 -6.65 5.16
N VAL A 4 8.82 -5.89 4.11
CA VAL A 4 9.76 -5.45 3.08
C VAL A 4 9.43 -4.02 2.66
N LEU A 5 10.45 -3.23 2.32
CA LEU A 5 10.30 -1.89 1.77
C LEU A 5 10.45 -1.94 0.24
N ILE A 6 9.65 -1.18 -0.49
CA ILE A 6 9.81 -0.96 -1.92
C ILE A 6 10.00 0.54 -2.13
N ASP A 7 11.23 0.96 -2.40
CA ASP A 7 11.67 2.35 -2.38
C ASP A 7 11.99 2.84 -3.79
N ILE A 8 11.28 3.87 -4.24
CA ILE A 8 11.41 4.48 -5.58
C ILE A 8 11.80 5.96 -5.46
N SER A 9 11.30 6.69 -4.46
CA SER A 9 11.57 8.11 -4.27
C SER A 9 12.62 8.42 -3.20
N GLY A 10 13.04 7.44 -2.40
CA GLY A 10 13.87 7.65 -1.21
C GLY A 10 13.07 8.08 0.00
N VAL A 11 11.75 7.86 0.02
CA VAL A 11 10.90 8.21 1.18
C VAL A 11 11.29 7.46 2.45
N PHE A 12 12.04 6.35 2.31
CA PHE A 12 12.51 5.53 3.41
C PHE A 12 13.98 5.79 3.82
N ASP A 13 14.71 6.68 3.14
CA ASP A 13 16.15 6.90 3.38
C ASP A 13 16.49 7.36 4.81
N GLN A 14 15.56 8.04 5.47
CA GLN A 14 15.73 8.58 6.82
C GLN A 14 15.02 7.74 7.89
N GLU A 15 14.43 6.61 7.50
CA GLU A 15 13.74 5.71 8.42
C GLU A 15 14.71 4.90 9.27
N GLU A 16 14.33 4.62 10.52
CA GLU A 16 15.06 3.71 11.40
C GLU A 16 14.75 2.24 11.12
N PHE A 17 14.09 1.94 9.99
CA PHE A 17 13.82 0.58 9.48
C PHE A 17 15.07 -0.18 9.04
N THR A 18 16.24 0.09 9.64
CA THR A 18 17.56 -0.32 9.14
C THR A 18 17.73 -1.84 9.00
N ASP A 19 16.84 -2.63 9.58
CA ASP A 19 16.87 -4.10 9.54
C ASP A 19 15.83 -4.73 8.58
N LEU A 20 14.96 -3.93 7.94
CA LEU A 20 14.01 -4.46 6.97
C LEU A 20 14.68 -4.64 5.60
N PRO A 21 14.43 -5.76 4.89
CA PRO A 21 14.87 -5.88 3.51
C PRO A 21 14.19 -4.80 2.66
N SER A 22 14.95 -4.19 1.75
CA SER A 22 14.44 -3.21 0.79
C SER A 22 14.67 -3.66 -0.65
N ILE A 23 13.74 -3.29 -1.51
CA ILE A 23 13.86 -3.34 -2.97
C ILE A 23 14.06 -1.89 -3.41
N ASP A 24 15.27 -1.58 -3.86
CA ASP A 24 15.64 -0.24 -4.33
C ASP A 24 15.38 -0.11 -5.83
N LEU A 25 14.53 0.83 -6.20
CA LEU A 25 14.13 1.15 -7.56
C LEU A 25 14.29 2.65 -7.87
N LYS A 26 15.14 3.37 -7.14
CA LYS A 26 15.29 4.84 -7.28
C LYS A 26 15.74 5.30 -8.65
N ASP A 27 16.52 4.47 -9.33
CA ASP A 27 17.02 4.74 -10.68
C ASP A 27 16.02 4.31 -11.78
N LEU A 28 14.87 3.74 -11.41
CA LEU A 28 13.86 3.27 -12.38
C LEU A 28 12.97 4.43 -12.85
N GLU A 29 13.20 4.85 -14.10
CA GLU A 29 12.38 5.85 -14.78
C GLU A 29 10.98 5.33 -15.16
N GLY A 30 10.05 6.26 -15.45
CA GLY A 30 8.71 5.91 -15.94
C GLY A 30 7.80 5.31 -14.88
N THR A 31 7.94 5.77 -13.63
CA THR A 31 7.26 5.23 -12.44
C THR A 31 6.40 6.25 -11.68
N ASN A 32 6.60 7.55 -11.86
CA ASN A 32 5.95 8.60 -11.06
C ASN A 32 4.48 8.80 -11.46
N CYS A 33 3.54 8.40 -10.60
CA CYS A 33 2.09 8.35 -10.78
C CYS A 33 1.58 7.43 -11.91
N TYR A 34 2.38 7.21 -12.94
CA TYR A 34 2.10 6.38 -14.10
C TYR A 34 3.23 5.39 -14.31
N CYS A 35 2.87 4.15 -14.62
CA CYS A 35 3.79 3.06 -14.87
C CYS A 35 3.94 2.83 -16.38
N SER A 36 5.13 3.10 -16.90
CA SER A 36 5.49 2.70 -18.26
C SER A 36 5.54 1.17 -18.40
N PRO A 37 5.29 0.60 -19.60
CA PRO A 37 5.44 -0.84 -19.81
C PRO A 37 6.83 -1.38 -19.44
N GLU A 38 7.88 -0.61 -19.70
CA GLU A 38 9.26 -0.94 -19.36
C GLU A 38 9.46 -1.01 -17.83
N ALA A 39 8.97 0.00 -17.11
CA ALA A 39 9.00 0.00 -15.65
C ALA A 39 8.17 -1.14 -15.06
N ALA A 40 6.99 -1.41 -15.62
CA ALA A 40 6.10 -2.47 -15.18
C ALA A 40 6.76 -3.85 -15.26
N ALA A 41 7.59 -4.11 -16.29
CA ALA A 41 8.32 -5.36 -16.41
C ALA A 41 9.36 -5.55 -15.30
N VAL A 42 10.09 -4.49 -14.94
CA VAL A 42 11.08 -4.50 -13.85
C VAL A 42 10.36 -4.65 -12.50
N ILE A 43 9.32 -3.84 -12.26
CA ILE A 43 8.54 -3.85 -11.01
C ILE A 43 7.91 -5.22 -10.80
N SER A 44 7.26 -5.81 -11.81
CA SER A 44 6.69 -7.16 -11.72
C SER A 44 7.76 -8.17 -11.35
N HIS A 45 8.92 -8.12 -12.02
CA HIS A 45 10.01 -9.06 -11.76
C HIS A 45 10.47 -9.03 -10.29
N GLU A 46 10.62 -7.84 -9.70
CA GLU A 46 10.98 -7.69 -8.28
C GLU A 46 9.84 -8.11 -7.34
N ILE A 47 8.63 -7.63 -7.58
CA ILE A 47 7.47 -7.83 -6.69
C ILE A 47 6.96 -9.28 -6.69
N ASP A 48 7.10 -10.02 -7.80
CA ASP A 48 6.69 -11.44 -7.92
C ASP A 48 7.53 -12.37 -7.03
N ARG A 49 8.68 -11.92 -6.53
CA ARG A 49 9.53 -12.67 -5.59
C ARG A 49 9.10 -12.51 -4.14
N ILE A 50 8.24 -11.54 -3.84
CA ILE A 50 7.83 -11.23 -2.47
C ILE A 50 6.64 -12.12 -2.08
N PRO A 51 6.77 -13.01 -1.08
CA PRO A 51 5.65 -13.84 -0.65
C PRO A 51 4.42 -12.99 -0.27
N LEU A 52 3.22 -13.42 -0.65
CA LEU A 52 1.96 -12.73 -0.31
C LEU A 52 1.82 -12.50 1.21
N SER A 53 2.32 -13.43 2.03
CA SER A 53 2.35 -13.31 3.50
C SER A 53 3.33 -12.26 4.07
N THR A 54 3.89 -11.39 3.22
CA THR A 54 4.81 -10.31 3.57
C THR A 54 4.08 -8.97 3.46
N VAL A 55 4.14 -8.17 4.52
CA VAL A 55 3.67 -6.78 4.51
C VAL A 55 4.62 -5.95 3.64
N CYS A 56 4.11 -5.31 2.60
CA CYS A 56 4.90 -4.45 1.73
C CYS A 56 4.68 -2.99 2.08
N TRP A 57 5.74 -2.29 2.46
CA TRP A 57 5.73 -0.84 2.56
C TRP A 57 6.11 -0.29 1.20
N ILE A 58 5.12 0.23 0.51
CA ILE A 58 5.25 0.91 -0.78
C ILE A 58 5.56 2.37 -0.47
N ASP A 59 6.29 2.99 -1.40
CA ASP A 59 6.69 4.40 -1.39
C ASP A 59 5.52 5.40 -1.14
N THR A 60 5.73 6.69 -1.40
CA THR A 60 4.69 7.73 -1.40
C THR A 60 3.47 7.36 -2.25
N GLY A 61 2.37 8.10 -2.07
CA GLY A 61 1.11 7.91 -2.83
C GLY A 61 1.28 8.01 -4.36
N ASP A 62 2.38 8.58 -4.84
CA ASP A 62 2.74 8.62 -6.27
C ASP A 62 3.03 7.22 -6.86
N TYR A 63 3.06 6.17 -6.03
CA TYR A 63 3.39 4.81 -6.42
C TYR A 63 2.37 3.77 -5.90
N HIS A 64 1.20 4.19 -5.45
CA HIS A 64 0.20 3.26 -4.90
C HIS A 64 -0.25 2.18 -5.89
N TYR A 65 -0.13 2.44 -7.20
CA TYR A 65 -0.36 1.43 -8.22
C TYR A 65 0.53 0.18 -8.09
N LEU A 66 1.59 0.19 -7.29
CA LEU A 66 2.36 -1.02 -6.98
C LEU A 66 1.48 -2.12 -6.33
N SER A 67 0.41 -1.75 -5.65
CA SER A 67 -0.62 -2.66 -5.10
C SER A 67 -1.26 -3.54 -6.17
N TYR A 68 -1.33 -3.10 -7.43
CA TYR A 68 -1.76 -3.94 -8.56
C TYR A 68 -0.86 -5.17 -8.75
N PHE A 69 0.46 -5.00 -8.65
CA PHE A 69 1.43 -6.10 -8.80
C PHE A 69 1.38 -7.07 -7.61
N ARG A 70 0.97 -6.60 -6.43
CA ARG A 70 0.68 -7.47 -5.28
C ARG A 70 -0.60 -8.26 -5.48
N GLY A 71 -1.69 -7.57 -5.81
CA GLY A 71 -3.00 -8.19 -6.01
C GLY A 71 -3.04 -9.23 -7.14
N ARG A 72 -2.34 -8.99 -8.26
CA ARG A 72 -2.30 -9.93 -9.40
C ARG A 72 -1.67 -11.29 -9.08
N GLN A 73 -0.84 -11.37 -8.03
CA GLN A 73 -0.24 -12.63 -7.59
C GLN A 73 -1.28 -13.55 -6.90
N ILE A 74 -2.43 -12.99 -6.47
CA ILE A 74 -3.47 -13.75 -5.78
C ILE A 74 -4.29 -14.54 -6.80
N THR A 75 -4.15 -15.87 -6.75
CA THR A 75 -4.81 -16.78 -7.70
C THR A 75 -6.16 -17.34 -7.21
N GLU A 76 -6.50 -17.14 -5.94
CA GLU A 76 -7.79 -17.53 -5.36
C GLU A 76 -8.76 -16.34 -5.30
N PRO A 77 -10.09 -16.55 -5.35
CA PRO A 77 -11.04 -15.46 -5.18
C PRO A 77 -10.82 -14.69 -3.88
N PHE A 78 -10.70 -13.37 -3.96
CA PHE A 78 -10.42 -12.51 -2.82
C PHE A 78 -11.27 -11.23 -2.83
N GLU A 79 -11.25 -10.52 -1.71
CA GLU A 79 -11.78 -9.17 -1.60
C GLU A 79 -10.66 -8.18 -1.33
N LEU A 80 -10.64 -7.10 -2.08
CA LEU A 80 -9.82 -5.94 -1.77
C LEU A 80 -10.56 -5.11 -0.71
N ILE A 81 -9.92 -4.89 0.43
CA ILE A 81 -10.30 -3.81 1.35
C ILE A 81 -9.26 -2.71 1.15
N LEU A 82 -9.73 -1.58 0.61
CA LEU A 82 -8.94 -0.39 0.36
C LEU A 82 -9.23 0.64 1.45
N LEU A 83 -8.21 1.03 2.21
CA LEU A 83 -8.28 2.13 3.17
C LEU A 83 -7.50 3.30 2.58
N ASP A 84 -8.22 4.27 2.04
CA ASP A 84 -7.67 5.31 1.17
C ASP A 84 -8.63 6.51 1.17
N ASN A 85 -8.11 7.73 1.03
CA ASN A 85 -8.95 8.91 0.78
C ASN A 85 -9.46 8.95 -0.67
N HIS A 86 -8.72 8.32 -1.60
CA HIS A 86 -9.00 8.21 -3.02
C HIS A 86 -9.58 6.83 -3.37
N THR A 87 -10.28 6.75 -4.51
CA THR A 87 -10.94 5.51 -4.93
C THR A 87 -10.07 4.62 -5.82
N ASP A 88 -9.10 5.23 -6.52
CA ASP A 88 -8.17 4.58 -7.45
C ASP A 88 -8.80 3.67 -8.52
N ASP A 89 -10.06 3.93 -8.87
CA ASP A 89 -10.88 3.22 -9.86
C ASP A 89 -11.27 4.13 -11.05
N PHE A 90 -10.52 5.20 -11.31
CA PHE A 90 -10.76 6.10 -12.44
C PHE A 90 -10.53 5.38 -13.78
N ASP A 91 -11.21 5.89 -14.81
CA ASP A 91 -11.18 5.40 -16.19
C ASP A 91 -10.42 6.38 -17.09
N ASP A 92 -9.16 6.63 -16.76
CA ASP A 92 -8.48 7.86 -17.20
C ASP A 92 -7.15 7.65 -17.95
N ALA A 93 -6.67 6.42 -18.13
CA ALA A 93 -5.40 6.19 -18.84
C ALA A 93 -5.31 4.86 -19.61
N ASP A 94 -4.55 4.91 -20.71
CA ASP A 94 -4.13 3.74 -21.49
C ASP A 94 -3.07 2.89 -20.75
N CYS A 95 -2.43 3.44 -19.71
CA CYS A 95 -1.41 2.78 -18.90
C CYS A 95 -1.83 2.69 -17.42
N LEU A 96 -1.15 1.82 -16.66
CA LEU A 96 -1.37 1.66 -15.22
C LEU A 96 -0.94 2.93 -14.48
N SER A 97 -1.77 3.43 -13.56
CA SER A 97 -1.52 4.64 -12.77
C SER A 97 -2.08 4.51 -11.34
N CYS A 98 -1.70 5.43 -10.45
CA CYS A 98 -2.34 5.50 -9.12
C CYS A 98 -3.85 5.70 -9.25
N GLY A 99 -4.32 6.46 -10.25
CA GLY A 99 -5.75 6.70 -10.43
C GLY A 99 -6.58 5.48 -10.86
N ASN A 100 -5.98 4.42 -11.42
CA ASN A 100 -6.72 3.34 -12.08
C ASN A 100 -6.33 1.91 -11.69
N TRP A 101 -5.42 1.73 -10.73
CA TRP A 101 -4.87 0.41 -10.42
C TRP A 101 -5.92 -0.56 -9.88
N VAL A 102 -6.94 -0.08 -9.15
CA VAL A 102 -8.05 -0.91 -8.66
C VAL A 102 -8.86 -1.43 -9.84
N ARG A 103 -9.08 -0.57 -10.85
CA ARG A 103 -9.77 -0.94 -12.08
C ARG A 103 -9.00 -1.98 -12.88
N ALA A 104 -7.69 -1.80 -13.01
CA ALA A 104 -6.82 -2.76 -13.68
C ALA A 104 -6.81 -4.10 -12.93
N LEU A 105 -6.72 -4.09 -11.60
CA LEU A 105 -6.71 -5.29 -10.77
C LEU A 105 -8.02 -6.07 -10.90
N ARG A 106 -9.16 -5.37 -10.90
CA ARG A 106 -10.48 -5.98 -11.14
C ARG A 106 -10.56 -6.77 -12.44
N ARG A 107 -9.92 -6.26 -13.50
CA ARG A 107 -9.93 -6.90 -14.81
C ARG A 107 -9.01 -8.11 -14.84
N ASP A 108 -7.87 -8.03 -14.16
CA ASP A 108 -6.75 -8.95 -14.36
C ASP A 108 -6.60 -10.02 -13.26
N ALA A 109 -7.37 -9.92 -12.16
CA ALA A 109 -7.31 -10.82 -11.01
C ALA A 109 -8.71 -11.30 -10.56
N PRO A 110 -8.83 -12.41 -9.80
CA PRO A 110 -10.11 -12.93 -9.30
C PRO A 110 -10.68 -12.11 -8.11
N MET A 111 -10.65 -10.79 -8.22
CA MET A 111 -11.19 -9.86 -7.24
C MET A 111 -12.72 -9.85 -7.34
N SER A 112 -13.42 -10.12 -6.24
CA SER A 112 -14.88 -10.21 -6.24
C SER A 112 -15.55 -8.99 -5.59
N PHE A 113 -16.72 -8.59 -6.10
CA PHE A 113 -17.48 -7.43 -5.60
C PHE A 113 -18.48 -7.80 -4.50
N GLN A 114 -18.66 -6.90 -3.53
CA GLN A 114 -19.66 -7.07 -2.46
C GLN A 114 -21.08 -7.20 -2.99
N ALA A 115 -21.43 -6.48 -4.07
CA ALA A 115 -22.77 -6.47 -4.66
C ALA A 115 -23.22 -7.84 -5.21
N GLU A 116 -22.30 -8.77 -5.46
CA GLU A 116 -22.59 -10.06 -6.10
C GLU A 116 -22.74 -11.22 -5.09
N ARG A 117 -22.69 -10.97 -3.77
CA ARG A 117 -22.47 -12.03 -2.78
C ARG A 117 -23.63 -12.31 -1.82
N ARG A 118 -23.85 -13.61 -1.58
CA ARG A 118 -24.73 -14.14 -0.52
C ARG A 118 -24.07 -14.19 0.87
N ASN A 119 -22.74 -14.25 0.95
CA ASN A 119 -21.99 -14.24 2.22
C ASN A 119 -20.65 -13.47 2.08
N PRO A 120 -20.63 -12.15 2.33
CA PRO A 120 -19.48 -11.28 2.06
C PRO A 120 -18.22 -11.64 2.87
N LEU A 121 -18.37 -12.22 4.07
CA LEU A 121 -17.24 -12.51 4.97
C LEU A 121 -16.46 -13.81 4.63
N SER A 122 -16.86 -14.52 3.58
CA SER A 122 -16.29 -15.84 3.25
C SER A 122 -14.97 -15.80 2.48
N LEU A 123 -14.65 -14.68 1.82
CA LEU A 123 -13.41 -14.58 1.05
C LEU A 123 -12.25 -14.07 1.90
N PRO A 124 -11.03 -14.51 1.59
CA PRO A 124 -9.85 -13.88 2.15
C PRO A 124 -9.67 -12.44 1.64
N VAL A 125 -8.86 -11.68 2.37
CA VAL A 125 -8.68 -10.22 2.17
C VAL A 125 -7.29 -9.92 1.64
N PHE A 126 -7.25 -9.09 0.59
CA PHE A 126 -6.10 -8.26 0.29
C PHE A 126 -6.37 -6.87 0.90
N LEU A 127 -5.52 -6.44 1.84
CA LEU A 127 -5.67 -5.17 2.54
C LEU A 127 -4.65 -4.18 1.99
N SER A 128 -5.11 -3.17 1.26
CA SER A 128 -4.26 -2.08 0.78
C SER A 128 -4.60 -0.80 1.54
N ILE A 129 -3.57 -0.14 2.06
CA ILE A 129 -3.70 1.04 2.91
C ILE A 129 -2.88 2.16 2.28
N ASP A 130 -3.53 3.20 1.76
CA ASP A 130 -2.86 4.49 1.56
C ASP A 130 -3.00 5.32 2.84
N LEU A 131 -1.87 5.79 3.37
CA LEU A 131 -1.83 6.58 4.59
C LEU A 131 -2.40 7.99 4.42
N ASP A 132 -2.75 8.41 3.21
CA ASP A 132 -3.54 9.63 3.02
C ASP A 132 -4.98 9.51 3.56
N VAL A 133 -5.47 8.30 3.87
CA VAL A 133 -6.74 8.11 4.60
C VAL A 133 -6.73 8.80 5.97
N LEU A 134 -5.54 8.95 6.54
CA LEU A 134 -5.32 9.60 7.83
C LEU A 134 -5.41 11.12 7.71
N ASN A 135 -5.82 11.76 8.78
CA ASN A 135 -5.83 13.21 8.83
C ASN A 135 -4.40 13.81 8.90
N PRO A 136 -4.21 15.08 8.47
CA PRO A 136 -2.89 15.73 8.45
C PRO A 136 -2.20 15.88 9.81
N ASN A 137 -2.90 15.71 10.94
CA ASN A 137 -2.27 15.77 12.26
C ASN A 137 -1.71 14.42 12.71
N GLU A 138 -2.04 13.34 12.00
CA GLU A 138 -1.61 11.98 12.31
C GLU A 138 -0.49 11.54 11.39
N PHE A 139 -0.53 11.91 10.11
CA PHE A 139 0.50 11.57 9.12
C PHE A 139 0.59 12.64 8.05
N LYS A 140 1.75 12.83 7.42
CA LYS A 140 1.96 13.78 6.31
C LYS A 140 2.11 13.04 4.99
N THR A 141 1.28 13.35 4.00
CA THR A 141 1.41 12.81 2.64
C THR A 141 1.56 13.92 1.61
N ASN A 142 1.87 13.53 0.38
CA ASN A 142 1.93 14.42 -0.79
C ASN A 142 0.59 14.54 -1.55
N TRP A 143 -0.48 13.93 -1.05
CA TRP A 143 -1.84 13.94 -1.62
C TRP A 143 -2.85 14.56 -0.66
N ASP A 144 -4.07 14.82 -1.15
CA ASP A 144 -5.17 15.29 -0.29
C ASP A 144 -5.51 14.22 0.75
N GLN A 145 -5.66 14.63 2.00
CA GLN A 145 -5.78 13.71 3.13
C GLN A 145 -7.20 13.63 3.67
N GLY A 146 -7.56 12.45 4.14
CA GLY A 146 -8.83 12.15 4.78
C GLY A 146 -8.88 12.63 6.23
N THR A 147 -9.70 11.95 7.03
CA THR A 147 -9.99 12.36 8.41
C THR A 147 -9.69 11.29 9.46
N MET A 148 -9.25 10.10 9.05
CA MET A 148 -9.07 8.97 9.96
C MET A 148 -7.93 9.23 10.96
N THR A 149 -8.07 8.73 12.17
CA THR A 149 -7.00 8.71 13.18
C THR A 149 -6.21 7.41 13.13
N PHE A 150 -4.99 7.40 13.66
CA PHE A 150 -4.21 6.16 13.75
C PHE A 150 -4.91 5.08 14.59
N ASP A 151 -5.65 5.48 15.63
CA ASP A 151 -6.40 4.54 16.48
C ASP A 151 -7.55 3.88 15.72
N GLU A 152 -8.29 4.65 14.90
CA GLU A 152 -9.33 4.12 14.01
C GLU A 152 -8.75 3.18 12.95
N LEU A 153 -7.61 3.54 12.35
CA LEU A 153 -6.91 2.68 11.40
C LEU A 153 -6.52 1.35 12.05
N MET A 154 -5.86 1.38 13.21
CA MET A 154 -5.44 0.17 13.93
C MET A 154 -6.62 -0.69 14.37
N GLU A 155 -7.72 -0.09 14.84
CA GLU A 155 -8.92 -0.84 15.19
C GLU A 155 -9.57 -1.48 13.96
N THR A 156 -9.58 -0.78 12.82
CA THR A 156 -10.08 -1.31 11.55
C THR A 156 -9.26 -2.53 11.12
N ILE A 157 -7.93 -2.44 11.13
CA ILE A 157 -7.03 -3.56 10.78
C ILE A 157 -7.26 -4.75 11.73
N ARG A 158 -7.34 -4.50 13.04
CA ARG A 158 -7.59 -5.53 14.06
C ARG A 158 -8.93 -6.23 13.80
N SER A 159 -9.98 -5.46 13.53
CA SER A 159 -11.32 -5.98 13.26
C SER A 159 -11.36 -6.86 12.01
N ILE A 160 -10.67 -6.45 10.94
CA ILE A 160 -10.54 -7.26 9.71
C ILE A 160 -9.80 -8.56 10.00
N ALA A 161 -8.63 -8.48 10.66
CA ALA A 161 -7.80 -9.64 10.98
C ALA A 161 -8.52 -10.67 11.88
N ALA A 162 -9.38 -10.20 12.79
CA ALA A 162 -10.15 -11.07 13.68
C ALA A 162 -11.28 -11.85 12.96
N GLN A 163 -11.74 -11.34 11.82
CA GLN A 163 -12.92 -11.88 11.12
C GLN A 163 -12.56 -12.64 9.84
N ARG A 164 -11.43 -12.31 9.22
CA ARG A 164 -11.09 -12.75 7.87
C ARG A 164 -9.62 -13.09 7.75
N ARG A 165 -9.31 -14.12 6.97
CA ARG A 165 -7.94 -14.44 6.60
C ARG A 165 -7.38 -13.33 5.70
N ILE A 166 -6.31 -12.70 6.13
CA ILE A 166 -5.56 -11.73 5.31
C ILE A 166 -4.51 -12.48 4.49
N ILE A 167 -4.57 -12.36 3.17
CA ILE A 167 -3.60 -12.96 2.23
C ILE A 167 -2.36 -12.08 2.10
N ALA A 168 -2.60 -10.78 1.93
CA ALA A 168 -1.57 -9.79 1.64
C ALA A 168 -1.94 -8.46 2.27
N ILE A 169 -0.90 -7.70 2.63
CA ILE A 169 -1.01 -6.34 3.13
C ILE A 169 0.02 -5.49 2.39
N ASP A 170 -0.40 -4.36 1.89
CA ASP A 170 0.48 -3.26 1.49
C ASP A 170 0.07 -1.93 2.13
N ILE A 171 1.07 -1.11 2.37
CA ILE A 171 0.96 0.19 3.02
C ILE A 171 1.74 1.18 2.18
N CYS A 172 1.07 2.19 1.66
CA CYS A 172 1.58 3.24 0.80
C CYS A 172 1.46 4.60 1.52
N GLY A 173 2.30 5.55 1.14
CA GLY A 173 2.14 6.95 1.53
C GLY A 173 3.33 7.53 2.27
N GLY A 174 3.33 8.86 2.32
CA GLY A 174 4.40 9.68 2.88
C GLY A 174 4.69 10.89 2.00
N ILE A 175 5.76 11.60 2.30
CA ILE A 175 6.19 12.77 1.55
C ILE A 175 7.72 12.86 1.60
N THR A 176 8.33 13.36 0.53
CA THR A 176 9.79 13.59 0.46
C THR A 176 10.12 15.08 0.49
N GLU A 177 11.38 15.43 0.77
CA GLU A 177 11.85 16.83 0.69
C GLU A 177 11.62 17.44 -0.69
N SER A 178 11.79 16.63 -1.75
CA SER A 178 11.53 17.05 -3.14
C SER A 178 10.07 17.44 -3.39
N LYS A 179 9.15 16.93 -2.56
CA LYS A 179 7.71 17.24 -2.57
C LYS A 179 7.31 18.26 -1.52
N GLY A 180 8.28 18.89 -0.85
CA GLY A 180 8.06 20.01 0.08
C GLY A 180 7.98 19.62 1.56
N ALA A 181 8.34 18.39 1.94
CA ALA A 181 8.41 18.00 3.35
C ALA A 181 9.43 18.84 4.12
N LEU A 182 9.08 19.25 5.34
CA LEU A 182 10.04 19.77 6.31
C LEU A 182 10.70 18.61 7.07
N SER A 183 11.88 18.84 7.64
CA SER A 183 12.57 17.84 8.48
C SER A 183 11.72 17.36 9.66
N CYS A 184 10.87 18.23 10.21
CA CYS A 184 9.91 17.86 11.26
C CYS A 184 8.79 16.94 10.74
N ASP A 185 8.35 17.10 9.50
CA ASP A 185 7.33 16.23 8.88
C ASP A 185 7.90 14.82 8.66
N LEU A 186 9.13 14.73 8.16
CA LEU A 186 9.83 13.46 7.97
C LEU A 186 10.06 12.73 9.30
N SER A 187 10.52 13.46 10.32
CA SER A 187 10.72 12.92 11.67
C SER A 187 9.40 12.45 12.30
N PHE A 188 8.32 13.21 12.06
CA PHE A 188 6.98 12.87 12.52
C PHE A 188 6.44 11.61 11.83
N ASN A 189 6.49 11.54 10.50
CA ASN A 189 6.08 10.37 9.73
C ASN A 189 6.83 9.11 10.14
N ARG A 190 8.15 9.22 10.35
CA ARG A 190 8.97 8.11 10.83
C ARG A 190 8.47 7.53 12.15
N LEU A 191 8.15 8.38 13.13
CA LEU A 191 7.61 7.93 14.42
C LEU A 191 6.29 7.16 14.24
N GLN A 192 5.44 7.65 13.34
CA GLN A 192 4.13 7.05 13.08
C GLN A 192 4.23 5.75 12.28
N ARG A 193 5.13 5.68 11.30
CA ARG A 193 5.48 4.46 10.58
C ARG A 193 6.02 3.39 11.52
N GLN A 194 6.90 3.75 12.46
CA GLN A 194 7.37 2.83 13.50
C GLN A 194 6.23 2.34 14.40
N ARG A 195 5.34 3.25 14.82
CA ARG A 195 4.16 2.90 15.63
C ARG A 195 3.26 1.88 14.92
N LEU A 196 3.02 2.08 13.62
CA LEU A 196 2.22 1.16 12.81
C LEU A 196 2.96 -0.18 12.58
N LEU A 197 4.27 -0.16 12.34
CA LEU A 197 5.08 -1.37 12.23
C LEU A 197 5.01 -2.21 13.52
N ASP A 198 5.24 -1.60 14.68
CA ASP A 198 5.17 -2.27 15.98
C ASP A 198 3.79 -2.89 16.21
N PHE A 199 2.72 -2.18 15.83
CA PHE A 199 1.36 -2.69 15.91
C PHE A 199 1.17 -3.92 15.02
N LEU A 200 1.56 -3.87 13.75
CA LEU A 200 1.42 -4.98 12.81
C LEU A 200 2.25 -6.19 13.22
N GLN A 201 3.48 -5.97 13.69
CA GLN A 201 4.34 -7.04 14.19
C GLN A 201 3.71 -7.74 15.39
N LYS A 202 3.11 -7.00 16.33
CA LYS A 202 2.39 -7.57 17.49
C LYS A 202 1.11 -8.27 17.07
N LEU A 203 0.34 -7.70 16.15
CA LEU A 203 -0.93 -8.27 15.71
C LEU A 203 -0.73 -9.60 14.97
N PHE A 204 0.34 -9.72 14.20
CA PHE A 204 0.67 -10.91 13.42
C PHE A 204 1.86 -11.70 14.01
N ALA A 205 2.09 -11.55 15.31
CA ALA A 205 3.03 -12.37 16.08
C ALA A 205 2.30 -13.64 16.55
N GLU A 206 2.25 -14.63 15.66
CA GLU A 206 1.95 -16.03 15.97
C GLU A 206 3.07 -16.93 15.43
#